data_AF-A0AAD9GJU3-F1
#
_entry.id   AF-A0AAD9GJU3-F1
#
_cell.length_a   1.000
_cell.length_b   1.000
_cell.length_c   1.000
_cell.angle_alpha   90.00
_cell.angle_beta   90.00
_cell.angle_gamma   90.00
#
_symmetry.space_group_name_H-M   'P 1'
#
loop_
_entity.id
_entity.type
_entity.pdbx_description
1 polymer ?
#
loop_
_entity_poly.entity_id
_entity_poly.type
_entity_poly.pdbx_seq_one_letter_code
_entity_poly.pdbx_strand_id
1 'polypeptide(L)'
;MFRPSVLRRASKVCDALVMFGTHAHRLPFVSHPGVMAVAQLLEMKSLVEHRAHFTQEDVNRMYEYDSSLAEKAQVAVDHNLPISHYNLEYLDKPGFLEALLEEKRMNEKIAAEVLNAPEGNYKQPDSMAKYKAPEIPLEWRQHELAMTHAMVDVQPSILRELETQRKMREFMAAKKKQ
;
A
#
# COMPACT_ATOMS: atom_id res chain seq x y z
N MET A 1 -57.57 3.19 -2.66
CA MET A 1 -56.48 3.98 -3.29
C MET A 1 -55.21 3.73 -2.47
N PHE A 2 -54.38 2.78 -2.86
CA PHE A 2 -53.09 2.49 -2.21
C PHE A 2 -52.02 2.41 -3.30
N ARG A 3 -51.01 3.28 -3.25
CA ARG A 3 -49.86 3.28 -4.16
C ARG A 3 -48.82 2.28 -3.65
N PRO A 4 -48.41 1.26 -4.42
CA PRO A 4 -47.25 0.46 -4.06
C PRO A 4 -46.02 1.00 -4.80
N SER A 5 -45.37 2.04 -4.25
CA SER A 5 -44.16 2.64 -4.85
C SER A 5 -42.84 2.09 -4.31
N VAL A 6 -42.82 0.86 -3.78
CA VAL A 6 -41.60 0.21 -3.25
C VAL A 6 -41.21 -1.05 -4.05
N LEU A 7 -41.98 -1.43 -5.06
CA LEU A 7 -41.67 -2.57 -5.90
C LEU A 7 -40.64 -2.20 -6.98
N ARG A 8 -39.45 -2.81 -6.89
CA ARG A 8 -38.44 -3.04 -7.97
C ARG A 8 -37.11 -2.25 -7.93
N ARG A 9 -36.41 -2.17 -6.80
CA ARG A 9 -34.93 -1.94 -6.84
C ARG A 9 -34.06 -2.80 -5.91
N ALA A 10 -34.63 -3.63 -5.04
CA ALA A 10 -33.84 -4.44 -4.11
C ALA A 10 -33.48 -5.87 -4.59
N SER A 11 -33.84 -6.27 -5.81
CA SER A 11 -33.88 -7.70 -6.20
C SER A 11 -32.86 -8.11 -7.27
N LYS A 12 -31.59 -7.70 -7.18
CA LYS A 12 -30.60 -8.16 -8.18
C LYS A 12 -29.17 -8.35 -7.69
N VAL A 13 -29.00 -8.87 -6.48
CA VAL A 13 -27.74 -9.52 -6.13
C VAL A 13 -28.07 -10.79 -5.36
N CYS A 14 -27.58 -11.94 -5.82
CA CYS A 14 -27.79 -13.21 -5.15
C CYS A 14 -27.10 -13.19 -3.79
N ASP A 15 -27.87 -13.37 -2.71
CA ASP A 15 -27.33 -13.85 -1.45
C ASP A 15 -26.91 -15.31 -1.68
N ALA A 16 -25.64 -15.55 -1.97
CA ALA A 16 -25.11 -16.90 -1.99
C ALA A 16 -25.12 -17.41 -0.54
N LEU A 17 -26.12 -18.22 -0.21
CA LEU A 17 -26.20 -18.93 1.06
C LEU A 17 -25.25 -20.12 1.02
N VAL A 18 -24.09 -19.97 1.63
CA VAL A 18 -23.13 -21.07 1.80
C VAL A 18 -23.32 -21.65 3.20
N MET A 19 -23.62 -22.94 3.28
CA MET A 19 -23.80 -23.66 4.54
C MET A 19 -22.54 -24.47 4.82
N PHE A 20 -21.85 -24.15 5.91
CA PHE A 20 -20.78 -24.98 6.44
C PHE A 20 -21.30 -25.86 7.58
N GLY A 21 -20.87 -27.12 7.63
CA GLY A 21 -21.16 -28.07 8.71
C GLY A 21 -21.91 -29.33 8.28
N THR A 22 -21.96 -30.31 9.18
CA THR A 22 -22.76 -31.53 9.02
C THR A 22 -24.25 -31.20 9.18
N HIS A 23 -25.13 -32.05 8.64
CA HIS A 23 -26.59 -31.81 8.55
C HIS A 23 -27.26 -31.33 9.86
N ALA A 24 -26.71 -31.66 11.03
CA ALA A 24 -27.24 -31.28 12.35
C ALA A 24 -26.77 -29.89 12.84
N HIS A 25 -25.63 -29.39 12.38
CA HIS A 25 -25.03 -28.13 12.82
C HIS A 25 -24.59 -27.30 11.61
N ARG A 26 -25.58 -26.75 10.88
CA ARG A 26 -25.31 -25.83 9.78
C ARG A 26 -25.21 -24.41 10.32
N LEU A 27 -24.07 -23.76 10.08
CA LEU A 27 -23.90 -22.32 10.31
C LEU A 27 -24.22 -21.59 8.99
N PRO A 28 -25.31 -20.80 8.91
CA PRO A 28 -25.61 -20.02 7.72
C PRO A 28 -24.66 -18.84 7.62
N PHE A 29 -23.84 -18.80 6.56
CA PHE A 29 -23.05 -17.63 6.20
C PHE A 29 -23.71 -16.93 5.00
N VAL A 30 -24.09 -15.68 5.17
CA VAL A 30 -24.64 -14.84 4.10
C VAL A 30 -23.49 -14.08 3.44
N SER A 31 -22.93 -14.61 2.37
CA SER A 31 -21.91 -13.91 1.60
C SER A 31 -22.57 -12.92 0.65
N HIS A 32 -22.96 -11.75 1.17
CA HIS A 32 -23.30 -10.63 0.31
C HIS A 32 -22.03 -10.25 -0.48
N PRO A 33 -22.04 -10.19 -1.81
CA PRO A 33 -20.82 -9.94 -2.57
C PRO A 33 -20.21 -8.55 -2.27
N GLY A 34 -21.01 -7.60 -1.78
CA GLY A 34 -20.48 -6.35 -1.21
C GLY A 34 -19.65 -6.57 0.05
N VAL A 35 -20.09 -7.46 0.97
CA VAL A 35 -19.33 -7.82 2.17
C VAL A 35 -18.09 -8.63 1.80
N MET A 36 -18.19 -9.50 0.80
CA MET A 36 -17.05 -10.30 0.31
C MET A 36 -15.98 -9.43 -0.35
N ALA A 37 -16.38 -8.45 -1.18
CA ALA A 37 -15.46 -7.48 -1.76
C ALA A 37 -14.76 -6.64 -0.68
N VAL A 38 -15.51 -6.14 0.31
CA VAL A 38 -14.94 -5.37 1.42
C VAL A 38 -14.01 -6.23 2.29
N ALA A 39 -14.38 -7.49 2.59
CA ALA A 39 -13.53 -8.41 3.34
C ALA A 39 -12.23 -8.73 2.58
N GLN A 40 -12.31 -9.00 1.28
CA GLN A 40 -11.13 -9.24 0.44
C GLN A 40 -10.21 -8.01 0.38
N LEU A 41 -10.79 -6.81 0.25
CA LEU A 41 -10.02 -5.55 0.28
C LEU A 41 -9.36 -5.32 1.65
N LEU A 42 -10.03 -5.69 2.75
CA LEU A 42 -9.47 -5.62 4.10
C LEU A 42 -8.41 -6.70 4.37
N GLU A 43 -8.52 -7.87 3.76
CA GLU A 43 -7.47 -8.90 3.81
C GLU A 43 -6.24 -8.48 3.00
N MET A 44 -6.45 -7.78 1.88
CA MET A 44 -5.38 -7.16 1.10
C MET A 44 -4.73 -5.95 1.79
N LYS A 45 -5.16 -5.56 3.00
CA LYS A 45 -4.64 -4.40 3.73
C LYS A 45 -3.14 -4.52 4.06
N SER A 46 -2.59 -5.73 4.13
CA SER A 46 -1.14 -5.96 4.26
C SER A 46 -0.36 -5.79 2.96
N LEU A 47 -1.04 -5.75 1.81
CA LEU A 47 -0.45 -5.58 0.47
C LEU A 47 -0.51 -4.12 -0.01
N VAL A 48 -1.27 -3.26 0.67
CA VAL A 48 -1.52 -1.88 0.25
C VAL A 48 -0.88 -0.92 1.26
N GLU A 49 0.01 -0.05 0.78
CA GLU A 49 0.57 1.02 1.59
C GLU A 49 -0.52 2.00 2.03
N HIS A 50 -0.57 2.32 3.33
CA HIS A 50 -1.46 3.35 3.84
C HIS A 50 -0.99 4.73 3.39
N ARG A 51 -1.77 5.36 2.50
CA ARG A 51 -1.53 6.72 2.02
C ARG A 51 -2.66 7.64 2.49
N ALA A 52 -2.32 8.86 2.87
CA ALA A 52 -3.28 9.85 3.36
C ALA A 52 -3.13 11.18 2.61
N HIS A 53 -4.24 11.91 2.50
CA HIS A 53 -4.22 13.32 2.11
C HIS A 53 -4.03 14.16 3.38
N PHE A 54 -2.92 14.90 3.44
CA PHE A 54 -2.69 15.84 4.53
C PHE A 54 -3.54 17.10 4.35
N THR A 55 -3.95 17.68 5.46
CA THR A 55 -4.54 19.02 5.51
C THR A 55 -3.53 20.03 6.03
N GLN A 56 -3.79 21.33 5.81
CA GLN A 56 -2.92 22.39 6.35
C GLN A 56 -2.85 22.34 7.89
N GLU A 57 -3.93 21.92 8.55
CA GLU A 57 -3.96 21.75 10.00
C GLU A 57 -3.00 20.63 10.44
N ASP A 58 -2.93 19.52 9.71
CA ASP A 58 -2.00 18.43 9.99
C ASP A 58 -0.54 18.89 9.86
N VAL A 59 -0.23 19.66 8.80
CA VAL A 59 1.11 20.22 8.59
C VAL A 59 1.49 21.15 9.75
N ASN A 60 0.57 22.02 10.18
CA ASN A 60 0.82 22.93 11.31
C ASN A 60 1.10 22.16 12.61
N ARG A 61 0.37 21.08 12.88
CA ARG A 61 0.66 20.20 14.03
C ARG A 61 2.02 19.51 13.88
N MET A 62 2.40 19.10 12.67
CA MET A 62 3.70 18.48 12.42
C MET A 62 4.86 19.45 12.70
N TYR A 63 4.71 20.75 12.36
CA TYR A 63 5.72 21.77 12.67
C TYR A 63 6.06 21.87 14.15
N GLU A 64 5.14 21.52 15.06
CA GLU A 64 5.39 21.53 16.51
C GLU A 64 6.38 20.44 16.95
N TYR A 65 6.50 19.35 16.19
CA TYR A 65 7.34 18.19 16.52
C TYR A 65 8.56 18.05 15.61
N ASP A 66 8.38 18.23 14.30
CA ASP A 66 9.43 18.09 13.30
C ASP A 66 9.16 19.05 12.12
N SER A 67 9.92 20.15 12.08
CA SER A 67 9.82 21.16 11.03
C SER A 67 10.30 20.63 9.66
N SER A 68 11.30 19.75 9.63
CA SER A 68 11.84 19.20 8.38
C SER A 68 10.81 18.30 7.70
N LEU A 69 10.14 17.44 8.48
CA LEU A 69 9.09 16.58 7.97
C LEU A 69 7.83 17.39 7.59
N ALA A 70 7.52 18.46 8.33
CA ALA A 70 6.40 19.35 8.02
C ALA A 70 6.59 20.10 6.69
N GLU A 71 7.81 20.56 6.37
CA GLU A 71 8.11 21.16 5.07
C GLU A 71 7.84 20.17 3.92
N LYS A 72 8.25 18.90 4.08
CA LYS A 72 7.94 17.84 3.09
C LYS A 72 6.43 17.58 2.98
N ALA A 73 5.73 17.60 4.11
CA ALA A 73 4.27 17.44 4.13
C ALA A 73 3.57 18.61 3.43
N GLN A 74 4.07 19.83 3.56
CA GLN A 74 3.55 20.99 2.84
C GLN A 74 3.63 20.79 1.33
N VAL A 75 4.76 20.28 0.81
CA VAL A 75 4.89 19.97 -0.62
C VAL A 75 3.85 18.93 -1.06
N ALA A 76 3.56 17.92 -0.23
CA ALA A 76 2.51 16.95 -0.52
C ALA A 76 1.10 17.59 -0.55
N VAL A 77 0.81 18.54 0.35
CA VAL A 77 -0.43 19.32 0.37
C VAL A 77 -0.56 20.17 -0.90
N ASP A 78 0.49 20.89 -1.29
CA ASP A 78 0.50 21.78 -2.44
C ASP A 78 0.20 21.04 -3.75
N HIS A 79 0.62 19.78 -3.86
CA HIS A 79 0.35 18.91 -5.00
C HIS A 79 -0.89 18.03 -4.85
N ASN A 80 -1.62 18.14 -3.73
CA ASN A 80 -2.72 17.26 -3.34
C ASN A 80 -2.35 15.77 -3.50
N LEU A 81 -1.15 15.39 -3.06
CA LEU A 81 -0.55 14.08 -3.26
C LEU A 81 -0.87 13.18 -2.06
N PRO A 82 -1.61 12.06 -2.24
CA PRO A 82 -1.75 11.08 -1.18
C PRO A 82 -0.42 10.34 -0.98
N ILE A 83 0.15 10.41 0.21
CA ILE A 83 1.45 9.82 0.51
C ILE A 83 1.44 9.09 1.84
N SER A 84 2.27 8.04 1.94
CA SER A 84 2.51 7.31 3.19
C SER A 84 3.55 8.03 4.05
N HIS A 85 3.52 7.80 5.36
CA HIS A 85 4.54 8.35 6.26
C HIS A 85 5.96 7.90 5.85
N TYR A 86 6.12 6.65 5.41
CA TYR A 86 7.41 6.11 4.94
C TYR A 86 7.93 6.86 3.71
N ASN A 87 7.08 7.10 2.70
CA ASN A 87 7.51 7.76 1.47
C ASN A 87 7.73 9.27 1.68
N LEU A 88 7.03 9.87 2.65
CA LEU A 88 7.16 11.29 2.97
C LEU A 88 8.59 11.67 3.37
N GLU A 89 9.30 10.79 4.07
CA GLU A 89 10.68 11.01 4.48
C GLU A 89 11.63 11.23 3.29
N TYR A 90 11.34 10.60 2.14
CA TYR A 90 12.19 10.62 0.94
C TYR A 90 11.74 11.64 -0.11
N LEU A 91 10.74 12.48 0.19
CA LEU A 91 10.14 13.39 -0.79
C LEU A 91 11.11 14.47 -1.29
N ASP A 92 12.13 14.78 -0.50
CA ASP A 92 13.24 15.68 -0.84
C ASP A 92 14.28 15.06 -1.78
N LYS A 93 14.23 13.74 -2.00
CA LYS A 93 15.18 13.05 -2.87
C LYS A 93 14.92 13.35 -4.34
N PRO A 94 15.99 13.53 -5.15
CA PRO A 94 15.86 13.95 -6.53
C PRO A 94 15.06 12.94 -7.35
N GLY A 95 14.06 13.41 -8.09
CA GLY A 95 13.22 12.60 -8.97
C GLY A 95 12.13 11.78 -8.28
N PHE A 96 12.09 11.72 -6.95
CA PHE A 96 11.09 10.91 -6.25
C PHE A 96 9.69 11.55 -6.27
N LEU A 97 9.61 12.86 -6.04
CA LEU A 97 8.35 13.61 -6.16
C LEU A 97 7.73 13.48 -7.55
N GLU A 98 8.56 13.60 -8.60
CA GLU A 98 8.10 13.46 -9.99
C GLU A 98 7.53 12.06 -10.24
N ALA A 99 8.21 11.01 -9.78
CA ALA A 99 7.73 9.63 -9.89
C ALA A 99 6.38 9.42 -9.17
N LEU A 100 6.18 10.02 -8.00
CA LEU A 100 4.91 9.95 -7.27
C LEU A 100 3.78 10.71 -7.99
N LEU A 101 4.08 11.84 -8.62
CA LEU A 101 3.12 12.60 -9.42
C LEU A 101 2.72 11.83 -10.70
N GLU A 102 3.68 11.16 -11.34
CA GLU A 102 3.41 10.28 -12.49
C GLU A 102 2.55 9.08 -12.09
N GLU A 103 2.85 8.43 -10.96
CA GLU A 103 2.06 7.34 -10.40
C GLU A 103 0.62 7.80 -10.12
N LYS A 104 0.43 8.96 -9.49
CA LYS A 104 -0.91 9.54 -9.25
C LYS A 104 -1.70 9.69 -10.55
N ARG A 105 -1.09 10.26 -11.60
CA ARG A 105 -1.73 10.42 -12.91
C ARG A 105 -2.09 9.08 -13.55
N MET A 106 -1.25 8.05 -13.37
CA MET A 106 -1.54 6.70 -13.87
C MET A 106 -2.70 6.07 -13.10
N ASN A 107 -2.74 6.21 -11.78
CA ASN A 107 -3.83 5.71 -10.94
C ASN A 107 -5.17 6.37 -11.28
N GLU A 108 -5.19 7.68 -11.54
CA GLU A 108 -6.38 8.40 -11.98
C GLU A 108 -6.89 7.89 -13.35
N LYS A 109 -5.97 7.60 -14.29
CA LYS A 109 -6.33 6.99 -15.59
C LYS A 109 -6.91 5.59 -15.42
N ILE A 110 -6.27 4.75 -14.61
CA ILE A 110 -6.74 3.38 -14.33
C ILE A 110 -8.12 3.43 -13.68
N ALA A 111 -8.32 4.30 -12.68
CA ALA A 111 -9.61 4.49 -12.04
C ALA A 111 -10.69 4.94 -13.03
N ALA A 112 -10.36 5.87 -13.94
CA ALA A 112 -11.29 6.31 -14.98
C ALA A 112 -11.62 5.18 -15.98
N GLU A 113 -10.66 4.35 -16.37
CA GLU A 113 -10.90 3.18 -17.24
C GLU A 113 -11.85 2.17 -16.58
N VAL A 114 -11.62 1.86 -15.30
CA VAL A 114 -12.49 0.96 -14.51
C VAL A 114 -13.90 1.54 -14.38
N LEU A 115 -14.02 2.84 -14.08
CA LEU A 115 -15.32 3.49 -13.90
C LEU A 115 -16.13 3.55 -15.20
N ASN A 116 -15.46 3.68 -16.35
CA ASN A 116 -16.08 3.72 -17.67
C ASN A 116 -16.30 2.33 -18.28
N ALA A 117 -15.83 1.26 -17.63
CA ALA A 117 -16.01 -0.10 -18.12
C ALA A 117 -17.50 -0.52 -18.05
N PRO A 118 -18.00 -1.28 -19.04
CA PRO A 118 -19.37 -1.76 -19.03
C PRO A 118 -19.62 -2.71 -17.85
N GLU A 119 -20.82 -2.65 -17.29
CA GLU A 119 -21.24 -3.54 -16.20
C GLU A 119 -20.98 -5.02 -16.56
N GLY A 120 -20.35 -5.76 -15.64
CA GLY A 120 -20.02 -7.18 -15.83
C GLY A 120 -18.69 -7.45 -16.55
N ASN A 121 -17.97 -6.43 -17.01
CA ASN A 121 -16.61 -6.57 -17.51
C ASN A 121 -15.58 -6.40 -16.38
N TYR A 122 -15.01 -7.51 -15.92
CA TYR A 122 -14.00 -7.54 -14.86
C TYR A 122 -12.56 -7.75 -15.39
N LYS A 123 -12.32 -7.46 -16.67
CA LYS A 123 -10.97 -7.52 -17.23
C LYS A 123 -10.09 -6.42 -16.64
N GLN A 124 -8.81 -6.72 -16.46
CA GLN A 124 -7.83 -5.75 -15.99
C GLN A 124 -7.68 -4.62 -17.04
N PRO A 125 -7.59 -3.34 -16.61
CA PRO A 125 -7.43 -2.21 -17.53
C PRO A 125 -6.08 -2.26 -18.26
N ASP A 126 -6.05 -1.85 -19.53
CA ASP A 126 -4.83 -1.87 -20.35
C ASP A 126 -3.75 -0.94 -19.78
N SER A 127 -4.15 0.18 -19.16
CA SER A 127 -3.21 1.09 -18.49
C SER A 127 -2.47 0.45 -17.32
N MET A 128 -3.01 -0.62 -16.74
CA MET A 128 -2.37 -1.35 -15.64
C MET A 128 -1.08 -2.06 -16.07
N ALA A 129 -0.93 -2.42 -17.34
CA ALA A 129 0.27 -3.09 -17.86
C ALA A 129 1.54 -2.20 -17.78
N LYS A 130 1.36 -0.87 -17.74
CA LYS A 130 2.46 0.11 -17.64
C LYS A 130 2.69 0.60 -16.22
N TYR A 131 1.85 0.18 -15.27
CA TYR A 131 1.96 0.64 -13.90
C TYR A 131 3.19 0.05 -13.21
N LYS A 132 3.97 0.90 -12.57
CA LYS A 132 5.07 0.51 -11.69
C LYS A 132 5.04 1.40 -10.45
N ALA A 133 5.06 0.79 -9.28
CA ALA A 133 5.14 1.51 -8.02
C ALA A 133 6.51 2.23 -7.91
N PRO A 134 6.55 3.50 -7.48
CA PRO A 134 7.79 4.17 -7.11
C PRO A 134 8.44 3.45 -5.94
N GLU A 135 9.61 2.87 -6.16
CA GLU A 135 10.37 2.18 -5.12
C GLU A 135 11.45 3.10 -4.57
N ILE A 136 11.59 3.12 -3.24
CA ILE A 136 12.70 3.82 -2.59
C ILE A 136 13.97 2.98 -2.76
N PRO A 137 15.01 3.52 -3.42
CA PRO A 137 16.30 2.85 -3.56
C PRO A 137 16.86 2.43 -2.19
N LEU A 138 17.46 1.23 -2.14
CA LEU A 138 18.10 0.71 -0.92
C LEU A 138 19.20 1.64 -0.40
N GLU A 139 19.85 2.39 -1.29
CA GLU A 139 20.89 3.37 -0.93
C GLU A 139 20.38 4.49 -0.02
N TRP A 140 19.12 4.88 -0.17
CA TRP A 140 18.52 5.93 0.66
C TRP A 140 18.07 5.39 2.03
N ARG A 141 17.75 4.09 2.08
CA ARG A 141 17.32 3.36 3.28
C ARG A 141 18.46 2.80 4.15
N GLN A 142 19.70 3.25 3.90
CA GLN A 142 20.86 2.74 4.65
C GLN A 142 20.77 3.01 6.16
N HIS A 143 20.08 4.08 6.56
CA HIS A 143 19.88 4.43 7.96
C HIS A 143 18.87 3.50 8.67
N GLU A 144 17.83 3.03 7.97
CA GLU A 144 16.89 2.02 8.46
C GLU A 144 17.55 0.64 8.60
N LEU A 145 18.47 0.33 7.67
CA LEU A 145 19.22 -0.92 7.64
C LEU A 145 20.46 -0.89 8.54
N ALA A 146 20.81 0.27 9.10
CA ALA A 146 21.94 0.42 9.99
C ALA A 146 21.65 -0.33 11.29
N MET A 147 22.57 -1.20 11.70
CA MET A 147 22.44 -1.88 12.98
C MET A 147 22.57 -0.87 14.11
N THR A 148 21.50 -0.73 14.87
CA THR A 148 21.51 0.12 16.06
C THR A 148 22.27 -0.59 17.17
N HIS A 149 22.92 0.18 18.05
CA HIS A 149 23.60 -0.38 19.24
C HIS A 149 22.67 -1.28 20.07
N ALA A 150 21.38 -0.92 20.16
CA ALA A 150 20.37 -1.72 20.86
C ALA A 150 20.19 -3.13 20.29
N MET A 151 20.26 -3.31 18.96
CA MET A 151 20.15 -4.64 18.33
C MET A 151 21.37 -5.51 18.66
N VAL A 152 22.56 -4.90 18.72
CA VAL A 152 23.81 -5.57 19.07
C VAL A 152 23.81 -5.97 20.54
N ASP A 153 23.27 -5.13 21.42
CA ASP A 153 23.18 -5.39 22.85
C ASP A 153 22.21 -6.55 23.16
N VAL A 154 21.09 -6.65 22.43
CA VAL A 154 20.12 -7.75 22.57
C VAL A 154 20.68 -9.06 22.02
N GLN A 155 21.46 -9.02 20.93
CA GLN A 155 22.01 -10.22 20.32
C GLN A 155 23.43 -10.00 19.77
N PRO A 156 24.47 -10.22 20.60
CA PRO A 156 25.87 -9.98 20.20
C PRO A 156 26.38 -10.97 19.13
N SER A 157 25.69 -12.09 18.90
CA SER A 157 26.05 -13.06 17.85
C SER A 157 25.96 -12.48 16.44
N ILE A 158 25.15 -11.43 16.26
CA ILE A 158 24.92 -10.76 14.98
C ILE A 158 26.22 -10.20 14.40
N LEU A 159 27.10 -9.62 15.23
CA LEU A 159 28.40 -9.10 14.77
C LEU A 159 29.28 -10.21 14.20
N ARG A 160 29.30 -11.37 14.85
CA ARG A 160 30.08 -12.53 14.42
C ARG A 160 29.54 -13.10 13.10
N GLU A 161 28.22 -13.14 12.93
CA GLU A 161 27.58 -13.57 11.68
C GLU A 161 27.90 -12.62 10.53
N LEU A 162 27.85 -11.31 10.76
CA LEU A 162 28.22 -10.29 9.77
C LEU A 162 29.67 -10.40 9.32
N GLU A 163 30.61 -10.56 10.26
CA GLU A 163 32.02 -10.79 9.92
C GLU A 163 32.21 -12.06 9.08
N THR A 164 31.48 -13.12 9.41
CA THR A 164 31.54 -14.39 8.69
C THR A 164 30.99 -14.23 7.26
N GLN A 165 29.84 -13.56 7.11
CA GLN A 165 29.26 -13.24 5.81
C GLN A 165 30.18 -12.34 4.98
N ARG A 166 30.82 -11.35 5.59
CA ARG A 166 31.79 -10.47 4.91
C ARG A 166 32.97 -11.27 4.37
N LYS A 167 33.61 -12.10 5.20
CA LYS A 167 34.72 -12.99 4.78
C LYS A 167 34.29 -13.93 3.66
N MET A 168 33.06 -14.46 3.72
CA MET A 168 32.52 -15.32 2.68
C MET A 168 32.28 -14.57 1.36
N ARG A 169 31.78 -13.33 1.39
CA ARG A 169 31.64 -12.47 0.20
C ARG A 169 33.01 -12.14 -0.41
N GLU A 170 33.98 -11.77 0.40
CA GLU A 170 35.35 -11.49 -0.04
C GLU A 170 35.98 -12.72 -0.70
N PHE A 171 35.81 -13.90 -0.11
CA PHE A 171 36.25 -15.17 -0.68
C PHE A 171 35.57 -15.49 -2.02
N MET A 172 34.25 -15.35 -2.11
CA MET A 172 33.49 -15.59 -3.35
C MET A 172 33.88 -14.60 -4.46
N ALA A 173 34.13 -13.33 -4.13
CA ALA A 173 34.56 -12.32 -5.08
C ALA A 173 35.99 -12.58 -5.59
N ALA A 174 36.89 -13.03 -4.72
CA ALA A 174 38.25 -13.44 -5.11
C ALA A 174 38.23 -14.64 -6.05
N LYS A 175 37.37 -15.64 -5.77
CA LYS A 175 37.22 -16.82 -6.64
C LYS A 175 36.61 -16.52 -8.01
N LYS A 176 35.78 -15.50 -8.13
CA LYS A 176 35.13 -15.11 -9.40
C LYS A 176 36.07 -14.32 -10.33
N LYS A 177 37.21 -13.83 -9.81
CA LYS A 177 38.24 -13.10 -10.56
C LYS A 177 39.39 -13.99 -11.06
N GLN A 178 39.44 -15.26 -10.63
CA GLN A 178 40.31 -16.30 -11.19
C GLN A 178 39.56 -17.08 -12.26
#